data_AF-A0A3A4ZYA6-F1
#
_entry.id   AF-A0A3A4ZYA6-F1
#
_cell.length_a   1.000
_cell.length_b   1.000
_cell.length_c   1.000
_cell.angle_alpha   90.00
_cell.angle_beta   90.00
_cell.angle_gamma   90.00
#
_symmetry.space_group_name_H-M   'P 1'
#
loop_
_entity.id
_entity.type
_entity.pdbx_description
1 polymer ?
#
loop_
_entity_poly.entity_id
_entity_poly.type
_entity_poly.pdbx_seq_one_letter_code
_entity_poly.pdbx_strand_id
1 'polypeptide(L)'
;KAGAVDFLEKPVENQTLLVAVRQALEKDRQARLAQARRQVLQERFAALTPRERQVFQMVAAGRLNKEIAFDLGTAERTIKVHRASLMRKLNCQSLAELVRLAQELESK
;
A
#
# COMPACT_ATOMS: atom_id res chain seq x y z
N LYS A 1 12.41 19.46 -7.76
CA LYS A 1 12.17 20.66 -6.90
C LYS A 1 12.13 20.15 -5.45
N ALA A 2 13.31 19.91 -4.89
CA ALA A 2 14.05 20.78 -3.96
C ALA A 2 13.70 20.42 -2.49
N GLY A 3 14.33 19.36 -1.98
CA GLY A 3 14.20 18.84 -0.62
C GLY A 3 14.96 19.65 0.43
N ALA A 4 14.97 20.97 0.34
CA ALA A 4 15.51 21.84 1.38
C ALA A 4 14.38 22.14 2.36
N VAL A 5 14.53 21.71 3.62
CA VAL A 5 13.47 21.81 4.63
C VAL A 5 13.41 23.18 5.29
N ASP A 6 14.44 24.02 5.23
CA ASP A 6 14.30 25.43 5.63
C ASP A 6 15.50 26.25 5.18
N PHE A 7 15.23 27.50 4.77
CA PHE A 7 16.24 28.50 4.45
C PHE A 7 16.49 29.31 5.72
N LEU A 8 17.60 29.06 6.40
CA LEU A 8 17.95 29.76 7.64
C LEU A 8 19.01 30.82 7.32
N GLU A 9 18.58 32.07 7.17
CA GLU A 9 19.48 33.23 7.06
C GLU A 9 20.25 33.42 8.37
N LYS A 10 21.54 33.71 8.25
CA LYS A 10 22.39 33.99 9.41
C LYS A 10 21.95 35.31 10.08
N PRO A 11 21.97 35.38 11.43
CA PRO A 11 22.39 34.35 12.37
C PRO A 11 21.23 33.42 12.77
N VAL A 12 21.46 32.12 12.65
CA VAL A 12 20.49 31.09 13.06
C VAL A 12 20.68 30.83 14.55
N GLU A 13 19.66 31.03 15.36
CA GLU A 13 19.69 30.63 16.77
C GLU A 13 19.91 29.12 16.88
N ASN A 14 20.86 28.71 17.73
CA ASN A 14 21.21 27.29 17.93
C ASN A 14 19.99 26.42 18.27
N GLN A 15 19.00 26.97 18.98
CA GLN A 15 17.76 26.27 19.29
C GLN A 15 16.90 26.02 18.05
N THR A 16 16.77 27.00 17.16
CA THR A 16 16.05 26.88 15.88
C THR A 16 16.70 25.83 14.98
N LEU A 17 18.04 25.82 14.91
CA LEU A 17 18.78 24.78 14.17
C LEU A 17 18.53 23.38 14.75
N LEU A 18 18.60 23.23 16.08
CA LEU A 18 18.34 21.95 16.74
C LEU A 18 16.90 21.46 16.53
N VAL A 19 15.91 22.37 16.54
CA VAL A 19 14.51 22.04 16.25
C VAL A 19 14.35 21.58 14.80
N ALA A 20 14.92 22.31 13.84
CA ALA A 20 14.86 21.96 12.42
C ALA A 20 15.52 20.58 12.14
N VAL A 21 16.68 20.31 12.74
CA VAL A 21 17.35 19.00 12.61
C VAL A 21 16.50 17.88 13.19
N ARG A 22 15.89 18.07 14.38
CA ARG A 22 15.00 17.07 14.98
C ARG A 22 13.77 16.79 14.11
N GLN A 23 13.14 17.83 13.56
CA GLN A 23 12.01 17.68 12.65
C GLN A 23 12.39 16.96 11.36
N ALA A 24 13.54 17.29 10.78
CA ALA A 24 14.06 16.62 9.59
C ALA A 24 14.30 15.12 9.85
N LEU A 25 14.94 14.77 10.98
CA LEU A 25 15.19 13.38 11.36
C LEU A 25 13.91 12.59 11.59
N GLU A 26 12.89 13.18 12.23
CA GLU A 26 11.62 12.51 12.45
C GLU A 26 10.85 12.29 11.13
N LYS A 27 10.84 13.28 10.24
CA LYS A 27 10.23 13.15 8.90
C LYS A 27 10.91 12.06 8.09
N ASP A 28 12.24 12.02 8.12
CA ASP A 28 13.06 11.01 7.44
C ASP A 28 12.84 9.60 8.03
N ARG A 29 12.71 9.47 9.35
CA ARG A 29 12.33 8.22 10.01
C ARG A 29 10.95 7.73 9.56
N GLN A 30 9.96 8.62 9.51
CA GLN A 30 8.61 8.29 9.05
C GLN A 30 8.58 7.87 7.57
N ALA A 31 9.33 8.57 6.72
CA ALA A 31 9.47 8.24 5.31
C ALA A 31 10.08 6.85 5.11
N ARG A 32 11.15 6.50 5.84
CA ARG A 32 11.75 5.15 5.80
C ARG A 32 10.76 4.07 6.24
N LEU A 33 10.00 4.31 7.31
CA LEU A 33 9.00 3.34 7.78
C LEU A 33 7.85 3.16 6.78
N ALA A 34 7.42 4.22 6.11
CA ALA A 34 6.42 4.13 5.04
C ALA A 34 6.96 3.37 3.83
N GLN A 35 8.20 3.65 3.41
CA GLN A 35 8.85 2.96 2.31
C GLN A 35 9.04 1.47 2.59
N ALA A 36 9.50 1.10 3.79
CA ALA A 36 9.65 -0.30 4.19
C ALA A 36 8.30 -1.04 4.17
N ARG A 37 7.22 -0.41 4.66
CA ARG A 37 5.86 -0.97 4.60
C ARG A 37 5.39 -1.18 3.16
N ARG A 38 5.59 -0.18 2.30
CA ARG A 38 5.25 -0.25 0.87
C ARG A 38 6.01 -1.36 0.16
N GLN A 39 7.30 -1.52 0.46
CA GLN A 39 8.12 -2.58 -0.12
C GLN A 39 7.60 -3.97 0.27
N VAL A 40 7.29 -4.20 1.55
CA VAL A 40 6.70 -5.47 2.02
C VAL A 40 5.36 -5.75 1.33
N LEU A 41 4.52 -4.73 1.14
CA LEU A 41 3.26 -4.88 0.43
C LEU A 41 3.48 -5.25 -1.06
N GLN A 42 4.44 -4.60 -1.73
CA GLN A 42 4.80 -4.91 -3.11
C GLN A 42 5.31 -6.33 -3.27
N GLU A 43 6.14 -6.82 -2.34
CA GLU A 43 6.63 -8.20 -2.33
C GLU A 43 5.49 -9.21 -2.18
N ARG A 44 4.54 -8.97 -1.26
CA ARG A 44 3.35 -9.81 -1.10
C ARG A 44 2.45 -9.79 -2.33
N PHE A 45 2.26 -8.62 -2.93
CA PHE A 45 1.50 -8.48 -4.16
C PHE A 45 2.18 -9.20 -5.34
N ALA A 46 3.51 -9.16 -5.40
CA ALA A 46 4.29 -9.87 -6.41
C ALA A 46 4.12 -11.40 -6.30
N ALA A 47 3.94 -11.93 -5.09
CA ALA A 47 3.69 -13.36 -4.84
C ALA A 47 2.28 -13.85 -5.26
N LEU A 48 1.38 -12.95 -5.66
CA LEU A 48 0.08 -13.32 -6.20
C LEU A 48 0.22 -13.89 -7.61
N THR A 49 -0.50 -14.99 -7.88
CA THR A 49 -0.62 -15.55 -9.23
C THR A 49 -1.38 -14.58 -10.15
N PRO A 50 -1.23 -14.70 -11.48
CA PRO A 50 -1.98 -13.85 -12.42
C PRO A 50 -3.49 -13.87 -12.16
N ARG A 51 -4.03 -15.04 -11.80
CA ARG A 51 -5.46 -15.20 -11.49
C ARG A 51 -5.86 -14.53 -10.19
N GLU A 52 -5.04 -14.63 -9.14
CA GLU A 52 -5.27 -13.92 -7.88
C GLU A 52 -5.23 -12.40 -8.07
N ARG A 53 -4.35 -11.88 -8.92
CA ARG A 53 -4.27 -10.45 -9.24
C ARG A 53 -5.53 -9.94 -9.97
N GLN A 54 -6.06 -10.72 -10.92
CA GLN A 54 -7.33 -10.40 -11.58
C GLN A 54 -8.48 -10.32 -10.57
N VAL A 55 -8.59 -11.34 -9.69
CA VAL A 55 -9.61 -11.36 -8.64
C VAL A 55 -9.42 -10.19 -7.67
N PHE A 56 -8.18 -9.90 -7.27
CA PHE A 56 -7.86 -8.75 -6.41
C PHE A 56 -8.38 -7.44 -6.99
N GLN A 57 -8.07 -7.14 -8.26
CA GLN A 57 -8.49 -5.89 -8.91
C GLN A 57 -10.01 -5.74 -8.92
N MET A 58 -10.74 -6.80 -9.27
CA MET A 58 -12.20 -6.73 -9.30
C MET A 58 -12.83 -6.65 -7.92
N VAL A 59 -12.27 -7.34 -6.92
CA VAL A 59 -12.76 -7.25 -5.53
C VAL A 59 -12.48 -5.85 -4.96
N ALA A 60 -11.31 -5.26 -5.25
CA ALA A 60 -10.98 -3.89 -4.86
C ALA A 60 -11.91 -2.86 -5.54
N ALA A 61 -12.36 -3.14 -6.76
CA ALA A 61 -13.38 -2.37 -7.46
C ALA A 61 -14.82 -2.60 -6.96
N GLY A 62 -15.01 -3.41 -5.89
CA GLY A 62 -16.32 -3.64 -5.27
C GLY A 62 -17.19 -4.69 -5.96
N ARG A 63 -16.65 -5.47 -6.90
CA ARG A 63 -17.43 -6.49 -7.62
C ARG A 63 -17.80 -7.68 -6.76
N LEU A 64 -18.98 -8.24 -7.02
CA LEU A 64 -19.50 -9.41 -6.33
C LEU A 64 -18.84 -10.69 -6.87
N ASN A 65 -18.78 -11.75 -6.04
CA ASN A 65 -18.17 -13.02 -6.46
C ASN A 65 -18.84 -13.63 -7.70
N LYS A 66 -20.16 -13.48 -7.82
CA LYS A 66 -20.93 -13.98 -8.97
C LYS A 66 -20.56 -13.24 -10.26
N GLU A 67 -20.38 -11.93 -10.18
CA GLU A 67 -20.00 -11.07 -11.30
C GLU A 67 -18.57 -11.38 -11.75
N ILE A 68 -17.64 -11.52 -10.81
CA ILE A 68 -16.26 -11.94 -11.08
C ILE A 68 -16.24 -13.32 -11.73
N ALA A 69 -17.01 -14.26 -11.19
CA ALA A 69 -17.10 -15.62 -11.72
C ALA A 69 -17.56 -15.63 -13.18
N PHE A 70 -18.59 -14.84 -13.49
CA PHE A 70 -19.11 -14.65 -14.85
C PHE A 70 -18.05 -14.09 -15.81
N ASP A 71 -17.44 -12.96 -15.47
CA ASP A 71 -16.42 -12.32 -16.32
C ASP A 71 -15.20 -13.21 -16.56
N LEU A 72 -14.85 -14.00 -15.55
CA LEU A 72 -13.69 -14.86 -15.58
C LEU A 72 -13.98 -16.27 -16.15
N GLY A 73 -15.24 -16.57 -16.52
CA GLY A 73 -15.64 -17.87 -17.03
C GLY A 73 -15.44 -19.02 -16.04
N THR A 74 -15.66 -18.77 -14.75
CA THR A 74 -15.45 -19.75 -13.67
C THR A 74 -16.64 -19.85 -12.72
N ALA A 75 -16.63 -20.83 -11.81
CA ALA A 75 -17.65 -20.94 -10.77
C ALA A 75 -17.38 -19.98 -9.60
N GLU A 76 -18.43 -19.51 -8.93
CA GLU A 76 -18.33 -18.66 -7.73
C GLU A 76 -17.48 -19.30 -6.62
N ARG A 77 -17.56 -20.63 -6.48
CA ARG A 77 -16.74 -21.41 -5.55
C ARG A 77 -15.24 -21.22 -5.83
N THR A 78 -14.83 -21.16 -7.10
CA THR A 78 -13.44 -20.92 -7.51
C THR A 78 -12.99 -19.52 -7.12
N ILE A 79 -13.86 -18.51 -7.28
CA ILE A 79 -13.56 -17.15 -6.84
C ILE A 79 -13.37 -17.07 -5.33
N LYS A 80 -14.19 -17.78 -4.54
CA LYS A 80 -14.02 -17.86 -3.07
C LYS A 80 -12.66 -18.46 -2.68
N VAL A 81 -12.20 -19.50 -3.39
CA VAL A 81 -10.87 -20.09 -3.18
C VAL A 81 -9.75 -19.10 -3.50
N HIS A 82 -9.83 -18.41 -4.64
CA HIS A 82 -8.86 -17.38 -4.99
C HIS A 82 -8.87 -16.23 -3.98
N ARG A 83 -10.03 -15.77 -3.52
CA ARG A 83 -10.18 -14.75 -2.47
C ARG A 83 -9.53 -15.16 -1.15
N ALA A 84 -9.75 -16.40 -0.71
CA ALA A 84 -9.11 -16.90 0.50
C ALA A 84 -7.59 -16.98 0.35
N SER A 85 -7.10 -17.42 -0.82
CA SER A 85 -5.66 -17.50 -1.11
C SER A 85 -5.01 -16.11 -1.15
N LEU A 86 -5.59 -15.17 -1.89
CA LEU A 86 -5.04 -13.81 -2.00
C LEU A 86 -5.09 -13.06 -0.66
N MET A 87 -6.15 -13.23 0.14
CA MET A 87 -6.22 -12.63 1.48
C MET A 87 -5.13 -13.15 2.40
N ARG A 88 -4.85 -14.46 2.37
CA ARG A 88 -3.71 -15.04 3.11
C ARG A 88 -2.36 -14.48 2.63
N LYS A 89 -2.13 -14.44 1.32
CA LYS A 89 -0.86 -13.97 0.74
C LYS A 89 -0.61 -12.47 1.00
N LEU A 90 -1.65 -11.66 0.98
CA LEU A 90 -1.58 -10.24 1.31
C LEU A 90 -1.57 -9.96 2.83
N ASN A 91 -1.80 -10.99 3.66
CA ASN A 91 -2.02 -10.88 5.10
C ASN A 91 -3.15 -9.89 5.44
N CYS A 92 -4.26 -10.03 4.73
CA CYS A 92 -5.43 -9.15 4.80
C CYS A 92 -6.60 -9.91 5.44
N GLN A 93 -7.23 -9.32 6.45
CA GLN A 93 -8.29 -9.94 7.24
C GLN A 93 -9.69 -9.46 6.87
N SER A 94 -9.81 -8.35 6.13
CA SER A 94 -11.11 -7.77 5.78
C SER A 94 -11.14 -7.21 4.36
N LEU A 95 -12.34 -7.05 3.79
CA LEU A 95 -12.51 -6.39 2.49
C LEU A 95 -12.06 -4.93 2.54
N ALA A 96 -12.35 -4.22 3.64
CA ALA A 96 -11.95 -2.82 3.81
C ALA A 96 -10.42 -2.66 3.82
N GLU A 97 -9.70 -3.60 4.43
CA GLU A 97 -8.25 -3.64 4.38
C GLU A 97 -7.74 -3.90 2.96
N LEU A 98 -8.37 -4.82 2.22
CA LEU A 98 -7.99 -5.10 0.84
C LEU A 98 -8.10 -3.85 -0.06
N VAL A 99 -9.17 -3.08 0.11
CA VAL A 99 -9.38 -1.82 -0.62
C VAL A 99 -8.30 -0.79 -0.25
N ARG A 100 -7.94 -0.66 1.04
CA ARG A 100 -6.83 0.23 1.46
C ARG A 100 -5.49 -0.19 0.84
N LEU A 101 -5.19 -1.48 0.82
CA LEU A 101 -3.98 -2.00 0.20
C LEU A 101 -3.95 -1.73 -1.32
N ALA A 102 -5.10 -1.79 -2.00
CA ALA A 102 -5.21 -1.43 -3.41
C ALA A 102 -4.87 0.06 -3.63
N GLN A 103 -5.42 0.95 -2.81
CA GLN A 103 -5.12 2.39 -2.88
C GLN A 103 -3.63 2.70 -2.60
N GLU A 104 -3.00 1.99 -1.66
CA GLU A 104 -1.57 2.14 -1.35
C GLU A 104 -0.68 1.64 -2.51
N LEU A 105 -1.09 0.59 -3.23
CA LEU A 105 -0.39 0.09 -4.40
C LEU A 105 -0.51 1.03 -5.61
N GLU A 106 -1.64 1.73 -5.76
CA GLU A 106 -1.91 2.67 -6.86
C GLU A 106 -1.28 4.05 -6.66
N SER A 107 -1.16 4.51 -5.41
CA SER A 107 -0.61 5.83 -5.09
C SER A 107 0.88 5.91 -5.40
N LYS A 108 1.25 6.44 -6.56
CA LYS A 108 2.66 6.66 -6.98
C LYS A 108 3.34 7.70 -6.10
#